data_AF-A0A962KBN5-F1
#
_entry.id   AF-A0A962KBN5-F1
#
_cell.length_a   1.000
_cell.length_b   1.000
_cell.length_c   1.000
_cell.angle_alpha   90.00
_cell.angle_beta   90.00
_cell.angle_gamma   90.00
#
_symmetry.space_group_name_H-M   'P 1'
#
loop_
_entity.id
_entity.type
_entity.pdbx_description
1 polymer ?
#
loop_
_entity_poly.entity_id
_entity_poly.type
_entity_poly.pdbx_seq_one_letter_code
_entity_poly.pdbx_strand_id
1 'polypeptide(L)' 'AWLGWHDFMQVWQHNEMSADAGGLPRWPVKLLIPFGFVLLILQVISEIGKRIAILQHGERA' A
#
# COMPACT_ATOMS: atom_id res chain seq x y z
N ALA A 1 9.03 11.65 -5.84
CA ALA A 1 7.93 11.26 -4.93
C ALA A 1 8.06 9.76 -4.64
N TRP A 2 8.37 9.35 -3.39
CA TRP A 2 8.99 8.04 -3.13
C TRP A 2 8.03 6.83 -3.04
N LEU A 3 6.74 6.98 -2.70
CA LEU A 3 5.78 5.85 -2.57
C LEU A 3 4.32 6.24 -2.91
N GLY A 4 4.11 7.29 -3.69
CA GLY A 4 2.78 7.87 -3.94
C GLY A 4 2.19 8.68 -2.77
N TRP A 5 2.86 8.71 -1.61
CA TRP A 5 2.45 9.52 -0.44
C TRP A 5 2.35 11.02 -0.74
N HIS A 6 3.32 11.56 -1.49
CA HIS A 6 3.32 12.97 -1.89
C HIS A 6 2.11 13.31 -2.75
N ASP A 7 1.81 12.47 -3.75
CA ASP A 7 0.68 12.64 -4.67
C ASP A 7 -0.67 12.49 -3.96
N PHE A 8 -0.79 11.54 -3.03
CA PHE A 8 -1.96 11.41 -2.18
C PHE A 8 -2.17 12.68 -1.34
N MET A 9 -1.12 13.17 -0.67
CA MET A 9 -1.24 14.31 0.23
C MET A 9 -1.60 15.61 -0.52
N GLN A 10 -1.05 15.82 -1.73
CA GLN A 10 -1.45 16.93 -2.58
C GLN A 10 -2.95 16.88 -2.89
N VAL A 11 -3.45 15.74 -3.36
CA VAL A 11 -4.86 15.58 -3.75
C VAL A 11 -5.80 15.68 -2.56
N TRP A 12 -5.37 15.20 -1.40
CA TRP A 12 -6.12 15.33 -0.15
C TRP A 12 -6.22 16.80 0.30
N GLN A 13 -5.11 17.54 0.26
CA GLN A 13 -5.06 18.95 0.66
C GLN A 13 -5.81 19.87 -0.30
N HIS A 14 -5.70 19.63 -1.60
CA HIS A 14 -6.34 20.43 -2.64
C HIS A 14 -7.76 19.98 -2.97
N ASN A 15 -8.25 18.92 -2.32
CA ASN A 15 -9.56 18.31 -2.55
C ASN A 15 -9.84 18.07 -4.05
N GLU A 16 -8.87 17.51 -4.78
CA GLU A 16 -9.02 17.37 -6.22
C GLU A 16 -10.17 16.42 -6.58
N MET A 17 -11.03 16.89 -7.47
CA MET A 17 -12.16 16.15 -8.02
C MET A 17 -11.88 15.71 -9.45
N SER A 18 -12.56 14.65 -9.90
CA SER A 18 -12.57 14.30 -11.32
C SER A 18 -13.16 15.42 -12.17
N ALA A 19 -12.71 15.54 -13.41
CA ALA A 19 -13.22 16.51 -14.38
C ALA A 19 -14.57 16.08 -15.00
N ASP A 20 -15.03 14.88 -14.68
CA ASP A 20 -16.32 14.35 -15.12
C ASP A 20 -17.48 15.08 -14.43
N ALA A 21 -18.64 15.15 -15.09
CA ALA A 21 -19.85 15.73 -14.50
C ALA A 21 -20.26 14.96 -13.23
N GLY A 22 -20.28 15.64 -12.08
CA GLY A 22 -20.48 15.01 -10.77
C GLY A 22 -19.23 14.32 -10.21
N GLY A 23 -18.04 14.74 -10.65
CA GLY A 23 -16.76 14.07 -10.42
C GLY A 23 -16.46 13.65 -8.99
N LEU A 24 -15.97 12.41 -8.85
CA LEU A 24 -15.59 11.82 -7.57
C LEU A 24 -14.28 12.42 -7.03
N PRO A 25 -14.09 12.45 -5.70
CA PRO A 25 -12.80 12.78 -5.10
C PRO A 25 -11.71 11.82 -5.59
N ARG A 26 -10.55 12.34 -5.98
CA ARG A 26 -9.45 11.52 -6.53
C ARG A 26 -8.59 10.82 -5.47
N TRP A 27 -8.71 11.26 -4.22
CA TRP A 27 -7.87 10.76 -3.12
C TRP A 27 -7.97 9.24 -2.87
N PRO A 28 -9.13 8.54 -3.01
CA PRO A 28 -9.20 7.11 -2.72
C PRO A 28 -8.31 6.29 -3.66
N VAL A 29 -8.33 6.61 -4.95
CA VAL A 29 -7.52 5.94 -5.96
C VAL A 29 -6.03 6.17 -5.71
N LYS A 30 -5.63 7.40 -5.38
CA LYS A 30 -4.23 7.72 -5.09
C LYS A 30 -3.72 7.09 -3.78
N LEU A 31 -4.61 6.83 -2.82
CA LEU A 31 -4.27 6.13 -1.57
C LEU A 31 -4.02 4.62 -1.78
N LEU A 32 -4.57 4.01 -2.82
CA LEU A 32 -4.35 2.58 -3.11
C LEU A 32 -2.87 2.26 -3.37
N ILE A 33 -2.10 3.20 -3.93
CA ILE A 33 -0.67 3.02 -4.22
C ILE A 33 0.14 2.81 -2.93
N PRO A 34 0.20 3.79 -1.98
CA PRO A 34 0.92 3.59 -0.73
C PRO A 34 0.34 2.42 0.08
N PHE A 35 -0.98 2.20 0.03
CA PHE A 35 -1.62 1.06 0.69
C PHE A 35 -1.11 -0.29 0.16
N GLY A 36 -0.95 -0.43 -1.16
CA GLY A 36 -0.35 -1.62 -1.77
C GLY A 36 1.07 -1.88 -1.29
N PHE A 37 1.89 -0.84 -1.15
CA PHE A 37 3.25 -0.99 -0.58
C PHE A 37 3.24 -1.41 0.90
N VAL A 38 2.29 -0.92 1.69
CA VAL A 38 2.11 -1.38 3.09
C VAL A 38 1.78 -2.88 3.12
N LEU A 39 0.90 -3.35 2.23
CA LEU A 39 0.58 -4.77 2.12
C LEU A 39 1.80 -5.60 1.69
N LEU A 40 2.63 -5.09 0.76
CA LEU A 40 3.87 -5.76 0.37
C LEU A 40 4.87 -5.86 1.54
N ILE A 41 5.00 -4.83 2.36
CA ILE A 41 5.85 -4.87 3.56
C ILE A 41 5.30 -5.91 4.55
N LEU A 42 3.98 -5.93 4.76
CA LEU A 42 3.34 -6.93 5.62
C LEU A 42 3.56 -8.35 5.09
N GLN A 43 3.50 -8.53 3.77
CA GLN A 43 3.81 -9.80 3.13
C GLN A 43 5.26 -10.22 3.38
N VAL A 44 6.23 -9.31 3.24
CA VAL A 44 7.64 -9.59 3.55
C VAL A 44 7.81 -10.02 5.01
N ILE A 45 7.15 -9.36 5.96
CA ILE A 45 7.17 -9.75 7.37
C ILE A 45 6.61 -11.16 7.56
N SER A 46 5.49 -11.49 6.90
CA SER A 46 4.89 -12.82 6.94
C SER A 46 5.84 -13.90 6.38
N GLU A 47 6.49 -13.65 5.26
CA GLU A 47 7.44 -14.58 4.64
C GLU A 47 8.70 -14.78 5.48
N ILE A 48 9.24 -13.71 6.09
CA ILE A 48 10.40 -13.82 6.99
C ILE A 48 10.04 -14.71 8.18
N GLY A 49 8.88 -14.49 8.81
CA GLY A 49 8.42 -15.32 9.92
C GLY A 49 8.30 -16.80 9.53
N LYS A 50 7.69 -17.09 8.38
CA LYS A 50 7.58 -18.46 7.84
C LYS A 50 8.95 -19.10 7.60
N ARG A 51 9.91 -18.35 7.02
CA ARG A 51 11.28 -18.84 6.77
C ARG A 51 12.02 -19.15 8.07
N ILE A 52 11.89 -18.30 9.10
CA ILE A 52 12.48 -18.55 10.41
C ILE A 52 11.90 -19.84 11.03
N ALA A 53 10.58 -20.02 10.96
CA ALA A 53 9.93 -21.23 11.49
C ALA A 53 10.42 -22.50 10.78
N ILE A 54 10.58 -22.46 9.44
CA ILE A 54 11.12 -23.58 8.65
C ILE A 54 12.55 -23.91 9.06
N LEU A 55 13.42 -22.91 9.21
CA LEU A 55 14.82 -23.12 9.63
C LEU A 55 14.93 -23.70 11.04
N GLN A 56 14.02 -23.33 11.94
CA GLN A 56 13.99 -23.83 13.32
C GLN A 56 13.44 -25.25 13.44
N HIS A 57 12.40 -25.59 12.68
CA HIS A 57 11.71 -26.87 12.80
C HIS A 57 12.17 -27.92 11.78
N GLY A 58 13.01 -27.54 10.82
CA GLY A 58 13.72 -28.42 9.89
C GLY A 58 12.80 -29.40 9.15
N GLU A 59 12.16 -28.95 8.06
CA GLU A 59 11.50 -29.79 7.03
C GLU A 59 10.69 -31.02 7.52
N ARG A 60 10.12 -30.95 8.73
CA ARG A 60 9.20 -31.96 9.29
C ARG A 60 7.78 -31.42 9.43
N ALA A 61 7.33 -30.64 8.45
CA ALA A 61 5.94 -30.29 8.23
C ALA A 61 5.52 -30.77 6.85
#